data_AF-A0A2V7PB01-F1
#
_entry.id   AF-A0A2V7PB01-F1
#
_cell.length_a   1.000
_cell.length_b   1.000
_cell.length_c   1.000
_cell.angle_alpha   90.00
_cell.angle_beta   90.00
_cell.angle_gamma   90.00
#
_symmetry.space_group_name_H-M   'P 1'
#
loop_
_entity.id
_entity.type
_entity.pdbx_description
1 polymer ?
#
loop_
_entity_poly.entity_id
_entity_poly.type
_entity_poly.pdbx_seq_one_letter_code
_entity_poly.pdbx_strand_id
1 'polypeptide(L)' 'DLDASDRFVELGRGRVDFQAVFAALDAIRFDGWGVVELDSVPDAARTPKESGTIARRYLEAEGRWNDAS' A
#
# COMPACT_ATOMS: atom_id res chain seq x y z
N ASP A 1 16.54 -3.56 -20.91
CA ASP A 1 16.54 -2.51 -19.89
C ASP A 1 16.84 -3.18 -18.56
N LEU A 2 18.08 -3.07 -18.09
CA LEU A 2 18.63 -3.83 -16.96
C LEU A 2 18.59 -3.01 -15.66
N ASP A 3 17.47 -2.36 -15.37
CA ASP A 3 17.21 -1.81 -14.03
C ASP A 3 16.27 -2.73 -13.24
N ALA A 4 16.66 -4.01 -13.19
CA ALA A 4 15.93 -5.12 -12.60
C ALA A 4 15.94 -5.06 -11.06
N SER A 5 15.40 -3.98 -10.49
CA SER A 5 15.00 -3.97 -9.09
C SER A 5 13.47 -3.94 -9.04
N ASP A 6 12.83 -5.11 -9.13
CA ASP A 6 11.45 -5.29 -8.68
C ASP A 6 11.44 -5.15 -7.15
N ARG A 7 11.58 -3.91 -6.68
CA ARG A 7 11.58 -3.55 -5.25
C ARG A 7 10.17 -3.23 -4.81
N PHE A 8 9.86 -3.60 -3.57
CA PHE A 8 8.70 -3.06 -2.89
C PHE A 8 8.87 -1.55 -2.70
N VAL A 9 7.79 -0.81 -2.96
CA VAL A 9 7.70 0.64 -2.80
C VAL A 9 6.42 0.99 -2.07
N GLU A 10 6.32 2.20 -1.53
CA GLU A 10 5.10 2.64 -0.85
C GLU A 10 3.87 2.58 -1.78
N LEU A 11 2.69 2.37 -1.16
CA LEU A 11 1.41 2.26 -1.88
C LEU A 11 1.20 3.43 -2.85
N GLY A 12 0.65 3.13 -4.03
CA GLY A 12 0.39 4.11 -5.08
C GLY A 12 1.61 4.55 -5.90
N ARG A 13 2.82 4.08 -5.59
CA ARG A 13 4.06 4.44 -6.33
C ARG A 13 4.60 3.33 -7.23
N GLY A 14 4.03 2.13 -7.11
CA GLY A 14 4.41 0.95 -7.89
C GLY A 14 3.54 0.74 -9.13
N ARG A 15 3.50 -0.51 -9.59
CA ARG A 15 2.72 -0.93 -10.76
C ARG A 15 1.43 -1.68 -10.41
N VAL A 16 1.15 -1.87 -9.12
CA VAL A 16 -0.06 -2.57 -8.65
C VAL A 16 -1.28 -1.67 -8.87
N ASP A 17 -2.29 -2.19 -9.55
CA ASP A 17 -3.60 -1.55 -9.68
C ASP A 17 -4.43 -1.83 -8.42
N PHE A 18 -4.28 -0.97 -7.41
CA PHE A 18 -5.04 -1.09 -6.16
C PHE A 18 -6.54 -0.87 -6.35
N GLN A 19 -6.97 -0.10 -7.36
CA GLN A 19 -8.41 0.10 -7.62
C GLN A 19 -9.07 -1.21 -8.06
N ALA A 20 -8.40 -1.97 -8.93
CA ALA A 20 -8.88 -3.29 -9.33
C ALA A 20 -8.90 -4.28 -8.16
N VAL A 21 -7.89 -4.24 -7.29
CA VAL A 21 -7.85 -5.07 -6.08
C VAL A 21 -9.02 -4.75 -5.15
N PHE A 22 -9.27 -3.46 -4.89
CA PHE A 22 -10.37 -3.00 -4.07
C PHE A 22 -11.73 -3.43 -4.65
N ALA A 23 -11.93 -3.27 -5.95
CA ALA A 23 -13.14 -3.72 -6.63
C ALA A 23 -13.34 -5.24 -6.52
N ALA A 24 -12.26 -6.02 -6.59
CA ALA A 24 -12.33 -7.47 -6.43
C ALA A 24 -12.71 -7.88 -4.99
N LEU A 25 -12.18 -7.19 -3.97
CA LEU A 25 -12.55 -7.41 -2.57
C LEU A 25 -14.02 -7.06 -2.30
N ASP A 26 -14.51 -5.96 -2.86
CA ASP A 26 -15.92 -5.57 -2.74
C ASP A 26 -16.85 -6.59 -3.41
N ALA A 27 -16.47 -7.10 -4.59
CA ALA A 27 -17.26 -8.07 -5.35
C ALA A 27 -17.50 -9.38 -4.57
N ILE A 28 -16.55 -9.77 -3.71
CA ILE A 28 -16.70 -10.94 -2.83
C ILE A 28 -17.24 -10.59 -1.44
N ARG A 29 -17.56 -9.31 -1.17
CA ARG A 29 -18.01 -8.80 0.13
C ARG A 29 -17.03 -9.12 1.25
N PHE A 30 -15.74 -8.94 0.98
CA PHE A 30 -14.72 -9.09 2.01
C PHE A 30 -14.84 -7.97 3.05
N ASP A 31 -14.97 -8.35 4.33
CA ASP A 31 -15.11 -7.44 5.48
C ASP A 31 -14.04 -7.74 6.56
N GLY A 32 -12.90 -8.29 6.12
CA GLY A 32 -11.77 -8.61 6.98
C GLY A 32 -10.72 -7.50 7.01
N TRP A 33 -9.61 -7.77 7.70
CA TRP A 33 -8.48 -6.87 7.81
C TRP A 33 -7.50 -7.03 6.64
N GLY A 34 -7.04 -5.91 6.09
CA GLY A 34 -5.89 -5.84 5.21
C GLY A 34 -4.68 -5.30 5.97
N VAL A 35 -3.49 -5.86 5.73
CA VAL A 35 -2.23 -5.40 6.33
C VAL A 35 -1.33 -4.83 5.24
N VAL A 36 -0.70 -3.69 5.52
CA VAL A 36 0.35 -3.16 4.65
C VAL A 36 1.68 -3.72 5.09
N GLU A 37 2.31 -4.48 4.20
CA GLU A 37 3.68 -4.97 4.35
C GLU A 37 4.59 -4.24 3.36
N LEU A 38 5.63 -3.60 3.88
CA LEU A 38 6.70 -3.00 3.09
C LEU A 38 8.02 -3.59 3.57
N ASP A 39 8.58 -4.52 2.81
CA ASP A 39 9.73 -5.35 3.18
C ASP A 39 11.01 -4.54 3.48
N SER A 40 11.16 -3.38 2.82
CA SER A 40 12.23 -2.43 3.13
C SER A 40 11.80 -1.00 2.78
N VAL A 41 12.42 -0.02 3.43
CA VAL A 41 12.27 1.39 3.05
C VAL A 41 13.17 1.64 1.84
N PRO A 42 12.61 1.90 0.64
CA PRO A 42 13.40 1.99 -0.58
C PRO A 42 14.20 3.29 -0.68
N ASP A 43 13.70 4.36 -0.04
CA ASP A 43 14.35 5.66 0.07
C ASP A 43 15.13 5.74 1.38
N ALA A 44 16.46 5.65 1.30
CA ALA A 44 17.33 5.67 2.48
C ALA A 44 17.24 6.97 3.31
N ALA A 45 16.63 8.04 2.78
CA ALA A 45 16.37 9.26 3.54
C ALA A 45 15.11 9.18 4.41
N ARG A 46 14.31 8.10 4.30
CA ARG A 46 13.08 7.89 5.08
C ARG A 46 13.26 6.86 6.16
N THR A 47 12.37 6.94 7.14
CA THR A 47 12.21 5.97 8.22
C THR A 47 11.02 5.04 7.96
N PRO A 48 11.00 3.84 8.59
CA PRO A 48 9.84 2.96 8.52
C PRO A 48 8.53 3.63 8.96
N LYS A 49 8.61 4.53 9.95
CA LYS A 49 7.46 5.31 10.44
C LYS A 49 6.89 6.24 9.36
N GLU A 50 7.75 6.89 8.59
CA GLU A 50 7.32 7.77 7.49
C GLU A 50 6.70 6.96 6.36
N SER A 51 7.27 5.81 5.98
CA SER A 51 6.66 4.91 4.99
C SER A 51 5.30 4.38 5.45
N GLY A 52 5.15 4.00 6.73
CA GLY A 52 3.86 3.62 7.31
C GLY A 52 2.85 4.78 7.27
N THR A 53 3.31 6.02 7.52
CA THR A 53 2.46 7.22 7.40
C THR A 53 2.01 7.47 5.96
N ILE A 54 2.89 7.24 4.98
CA ILE A 54 2.55 7.35 3.55
C ILE A 54 1.49 6.31 3.19
N ALA A 55 1.66 5.06 3.61
CA ALA A 55 0.69 3.99 3.37
C ALA A 55 -0.68 4.29 3.98
N ARG A 56 -0.71 4.76 5.24
CA ARG A 56 -1.95 5.18 5.90
C ARG A 56 -2.65 6.29 5.13
N ARG A 57 -1.94 7.35 4.75
CA ARG A 57 -2.51 8.47 3.98
C ARG A 57 -3.06 8.04 2.63
N TYR A 58 -2.40 7.09 1.95
CA TYR A 58 -2.90 6.51 0.72
C TYR A 58 -4.25 5.81 0.96
N LEU A 59 -4.34 4.94 1.97
CA LEU A 59 -5.59 4.24 2.30
C LEU A 59 -6.70 5.18 2.78
N GLU A 60 -6.37 6.24 3.54
CA GLU A 60 -7.33 7.29 3.92
C GLU A 60 -7.89 8.01 2.69
N ALA A 61 -7.02 8.38 1.73
CA ALA A 61 -7.44 9.04 0.49
C ALA A 61 -8.32 8.16 -0.39
N GLU A 62 -8.11 6.84 -0.38
CA GLU A 62 -8.91 5.85 -1.11
C GLU A 62 -10.18 5.42 -0.36
N GLY A 63 -10.43 5.95 0.85
CA GLY A 63 -11.56 5.54 1.69
C GLY A 63 -11.48 4.09 2.17
N ARG A 64 -10.28 3.51 2.22
CA ARG A 64 -9.99 2.12 2.62
C ARG A 64 -9.34 2.00 4.01
N TRP A 65 -9.21 3.12 4.73
CA TRP A 65 -8.78 3.16 6.12
C TRP A 65 -9.97 3.28 7.07
N ASN A 66 -9.89 2.61 8.22
CA ASN A 66 -10.82 2.83 9.33
C ASN A 66 -10.04 3.04 10.65
N ASP A 67 -10.61 3.79 11.59
CA ASP A 67 -9.96 4.10 12.88
C ASP A 67 -9.98 2.92 13.88
N ALA A 68 -10.53 1.76 13.50
CA ALA A 68 -10.40 0.55 14.29
C ALA A 68 -9.05 -0.17 14.05
N SER A 69 -8.25 0.30 13.08
CA SER A 69 -6.91 -0.21 12.73
C SER A 69 -5.82 0.20 13.70
#